data_AF-A0A3B8VLA8-F1
#
_entry.id   AF-A0A3B8VLA8-F1
#
_cell.length_a   1.000
_cell.length_b   1.000
_cell.length_c   1.000
_cell.angle_alpha   90.00
_cell.angle_beta   90.00
_cell.angle_gamma   90.00
#
_symmetry.space_group_name_H-M   'P 1'
#
loop_
_entity.id
_entity.type
_entity.pdbx_description
1 polymer ?
#
loop_
_entity_poly.entity_id
_entity_poly.type
_entity_poly.pdbx_seq_one_letter_code
_entity_poly.pdbx_strand_id
1 'polypeptide(L)'
;MSIITIRNTVKLGLVLIVLGIATFLIVTNLPHRNVQGSKTDTQITLEQVYSEYKSDPNAADEKYLDESGDSNIMEVSGVFVSTNKNLNGQIILILGSKTESVKLRCTLISDFNEEINNLIQGDNITIKGVIRSGIYYDEALQRYGDFVFNDCDIK
;
A
#
# COMPACT_ATOMS: atom_id res chain seq x y z
N MET A 1 11.72 47.61 -27.99
CA MET A 1 12.14 46.65 -26.95
C MET A 1 13.63 46.35 -27.18
N SER A 2 14.51 46.69 -26.23
CA SER A 2 15.97 46.63 -26.43
C SER A 2 16.48 45.18 -26.46
N ILE A 3 17.54 44.94 -27.25
CA ILE A 3 18.23 43.64 -27.41
C ILE A 3 18.60 43.02 -26.04
N ILE A 4 18.93 43.86 -25.06
CA ILE A 4 19.27 43.47 -23.69
C ILE A 4 18.07 42.83 -22.97
N THR A 5 16.87 43.34 -23.17
CA THR A 5 15.64 42.82 -22.55
C THR A 5 15.30 41.43 -23.12
N ILE A 6 15.39 41.27 -24.45
CA ILE A 6 15.16 39.98 -25.13
C ILE A 6 16.14 38.91 -24.64
N ARG A 7 17.43 39.27 -24.49
CA ARG A 7 18.47 38.35 -24.01
C ARG A 7 18.24 37.89 -22.57
N ASN A 8 17.68 38.74 -21.72
CA ASN A 8 17.33 38.37 -20.34
C ASN A 8 16.06 37.52 -20.27
N THR A 9 15.06 37.79 -21.12
CA THR A 9 13.85 36.95 -21.22
C THR A 9 14.17 35.54 -21.71
N VAL A 10 15.04 35.40 -22.72
CA VAL A 10 15.50 34.10 -23.21
C VAL A 10 16.27 33.32 -22.13
N LYS A 11 17.15 34.00 -21.37
CA LYS A 11 17.86 33.37 -20.25
C LYS A 11 16.91 32.89 -19.15
N LEU A 12 15.90 33.70 -18.80
CA LEU A 12 14.92 33.34 -17.78
C LEU A 12 14.08 32.13 -18.20
N GLY A 13 13.64 32.09 -19.47
CA GLY A 13 12.92 30.94 -20.02
C GLY A 13 13.77 29.66 -19.99
N LEU A 14 15.06 29.77 -20.31
CA LEU A 14 15.98 28.62 -20.28
C LEU A 14 16.18 28.07 -18.85
N VAL A 15 16.29 28.96 -17.85
CA VAL A 15 16.39 28.56 -16.43
C VAL A 15 15.13 27.82 -15.98
N LEU A 16 13.94 28.30 -16.34
CA LEU A 16 12.67 27.65 -16.00
C LEU A 16 12.54 26.27 -16.63
N ILE A 17 13.00 26.10 -17.87
CA ILE A 17 13.01 24.79 -18.54
C ILE A 17 13.93 23.81 -17.81
N VAL A 18 15.15 24.24 -17.44
CA VAL A 18 16.10 23.39 -16.72
C VAL A 18 15.54 22.96 -15.35
N LEU A 19 14.91 23.90 -14.62
CA LEU A 19 14.26 23.57 -13.35
C LEU A 19 13.10 22.60 -13.53
N GLY A 20 12.27 22.77 -14.57
CA GLY A 20 11.17 21.86 -14.89
C GLY A 20 11.64 20.45 -15.26
N ILE A 21 12.74 20.33 -16.01
CA ILE A 21 13.32 19.02 -16.34
C ILE A 21 13.93 18.38 -15.09
N ALA A 22 14.62 19.16 -14.25
CA ALA A 22 15.21 18.65 -13.02
C ALA A 22 14.14 18.13 -12.04
N THR A 23 13.05 18.87 -11.85
CA THR A 23 11.95 18.40 -10.99
C THR A 23 11.27 17.17 -11.56
N PHE A 24 11.04 17.11 -12.88
CA PHE A 24 10.48 15.94 -13.54
C PHE A 24 11.36 14.70 -13.32
N LEU A 25 12.67 14.80 -13.55
CA LEU A 25 13.61 13.69 -13.37
C LEU A 25 13.74 13.23 -11.91
N ILE A 26 13.63 14.15 -10.95
CA ILE A 26 13.63 13.81 -9.52
C ILE A 26 12.34 13.06 -9.19
N VAL A 27 11.18 13.60 -9.57
CA VAL A 27 9.86 13.02 -9.27
C VAL A 27 9.67 11.62 -9.88
N THR A 28 10.17 11.41 -11.09
CA THR A 28 10.04 10.10 -11.77
C THR A 28 11.06 9.06 -11.29
N ASN A 29 12.15 9.46 -10.63
CA ASN A 29 13.17 8.56 -10.10
C ASN A 29 13.16 8.46 -8.57
N LEU A 30 12.13 8.95 -7.87
CA LEU A 30 12.02 8.64 -6.45
C LEU A 30 11.91 7.11 -6.31
N PRO A 31 12.81 6.47 -5.56
CA PRO A 31 12.70 5.04 -5.32
C PRO A 31 11.38 4.79 -4.59
N HIS A 32 10.60 3.82 -5.09
CA HIS A 32 9.48 3.28 -4.33
C HIS A 32 10.01 2.87 -2.94
N ARG A 33 9.30 3.26 -1.87
CA ARG A 33 9.64 2.92 -0.49
C ARG A 33 9.95 1.43 -0.44
N ASN A 34 11.18 1.06 -0.04
CA ASN A 34 11.62 -0.33 -0.07
C ASN A 34 10.98 -1.10 1.09
N VAL A 35 9.73 -1.52 0.90
CA VAL A 35 8.97 -2.29 1.89
C VAL A 35 9.70 -3.59 2.23
N GLN A 36 10.35 -4.23 1.26
CA GLN A 36 11.06 -5.49 1.45
C GLN A 36 12.26 -5.35 2.38
N GLY A 37 13.08 -4.31 2.19
CA GLY A 37 14.26 -4.04 3.00
C GLY A 37 14.01 -3.33 4.33
N SER A 38 12.82 -2.76 4.54
CA SER A 38 12.49 -2.07 5.78
C SER A 38 12.19 -3.04 6.93
N LYS A 39 12.54 -2.65 8.16
CA LYS A 39 12.06 -3.37 9.36
C LYS A 39 10.54 -3.29 9.43
N THR A 40 9.93 -4.34 9.92
CA THR A 40 8.49 -4.44 10.09
C THR A 40 8.11 -3.79 11.40
N ASP A 41 7.11 -2.93 11.36
CA ASP A 41 6.68 -2.19 12.54
C ASP A 41 5.79 -3.06 13.44
N THR A 42 5.10 -4.06 12.86
CA THR A 42 4.22 -4.97 13.61
C THR A 42 4.07 -6.33 12.89
N GLN A 43 3.98 -7.41 13.66
CA GLN A 43 3.54 -8.74 13.21
C GLN A 43 2.24 -9.11 13.95
N ILE A 44 1.18 -9.42 13.23
CA ILE A 44 -0.16 -9.65 13.81
C ILE A 44 -0.98 -10.64 12.96
N THR A 45 -1.97 -11.31 13.52
CA THR A 45 -2.92 -12.09 12.71
C THR A 45 -4.10 -11.24 12.27
N LEU A 46 -4.76 -11.64 11.17
CA LEU A 46 -5.94 -10.93 10.69
C LEU A 46 -7.10 -10.94 11.71
N GLU A 47 -7.23 -11.98 12.53
CA GLU A 47 -8.19 -12.02 13.65
C GLU A 47 -7.89 -10.96 14.71
N GLN A 48 -6.62 -10.82 15.08
CA GLN A 48 -6.20 -9.89 16.11
C GLN A 48 -6.42 -8.44 15.66
N VAL A 49 -5.99 -8.09 14.44
CA VAL A 49 -6.18 -6.73 13.92
C VAL A 49 -7.67 -6.40 13.80
N TYR A 50 -8.49 -7.36 13.38
CA TYR A 50 -9.95 -7.19 13.34
C TYR A 50 -10.55 -6.99 14.73
N SER A 51 -10.09 -7.72 15.75
CA SER A 51 -10.56 -7.54 17.12
C SER A 51 -10.22 -6.15 17.65
N GLU A 52 -9.06 -5.60 17.29
CA GLU A 52 -8.67 -4.24 17.68
C GLU A 52 -9.58 -3.20 17.01
N TYR A 53 -9.79 -3.31 15.69
CA TYR A 53 -10.69 -2.43 14.94
C TYR A 53 -12.16 -2.50 15.39
N LYS A 54 -12.62 -3.70 15.79
CA LYS A 54 -13.97 -3.90 16.34
C LYS A 54 -14.12 -3.27 17.73
N SER A 55 -13.06 -3.24 18.52
CA SER A 55 -13.09 -2.70 19.88
C SER A 55 -13.01 -1.17 19.89
N ASP A 56 -12.05 -0.60 19.14
CA ASP A 56 -11.86 0.84 19.03
C ASP A 56 -11.17 1.15 17.69
N PRO A 57 -11.94 1.54 16.66
CA PRO A 57 -11.39 1.81 15.34
C PRO A 57 -10.45 3.02 15.34
N ASN A 58 -10.69 4.02 16.20
CA ASN A 58 -9.85 5.22 16.25
C ASN A 58 -8.48 4.89 16.85
N ALA A 59 -8.45 4.10 17.93
CA ALA A 59 -7.18 3.66 18.52
C ALA A 59 -6.41 2.72 17.59
N ALA A 60 -7.10 1.87 16.83
CA ALA A 60 -6.49 1.02 15.82
C ALA A 60 -5.90 1.84 14.66
N ASP A 61 -6.61 2.86 14.19
CA ASP A 61 -6.09 3.78 13.17
C ASP A 61 -4.89 4.57 13.68
N GLU A 62 -4.91 5.12 14.89
CA GLU A 62 -3.75 5.79 15.49
C GLU A 62 -2.53 4.86 15.58
N LYS A 63 -2.76 3.56 15.83
CA LYS A 63 -1.70 2.55 15.94
C LYS A 63 -1.13 2.12 14.57
N TYR A 64 -1.96 2.06 13.53
CA TYR A 64 -1.60 1.42 12.25
C TYR A 64 -1.53 2.38 11.07
N LEU A 65 -2.36 3.42 11.04
CA LEU A 65 -2.39 4.47 10.03
C LEU A 65 -1.69 5.71 10.60
N ASP A 66 -0.36 5.75 10.55
CA ASP A 66 0.44 6.92 10.93
C ASP A 66 -0.16 8.24 10.37
N GLU A 67 -0.40 9.21 11.27
CA GLU A 67 -0.98 10.53 10.98
C GLU A 67 -0.15 11.37 10.00
N SER A 68 1.13 11.05 9.81
CA SER A 68 2.05 11.74 8.89
C SER A 68 1.80 11.39 7.42
N GLY A 69 0.89 10.46 7.14
CA GLY A 69 0.60 9.97 5.78
C GLY A 69 1.58 8.90 5.31
N ASP A 70 2.42 8.37 6.20
CA ASP A 70 3.51 7.44 5.92
C ASP A 70 3.16 6.02 6.41
N SER A 71 1.96 5.54 6.07
CA SER A 71 1.47 4.15 6.20
C SER A 71 2.47 3.12 6.76
N ASN A 72 2.19 2.55 7.93
CA ASN A 72 3.07 1.57 8.59
C ASN A 72 3.30 0.32 7.73
N ILE A 73 4.48 -0.31 7.90
CA ILE A 73 4.79 -1.59 7.27
C ILE A 73 4.45 -2.70 8.25
N MET A 74 3.45 -3.52 7.90
CA MET A 74 2.93 -4.58 8.75
C MET A 74 3.15 -5.95 8.11
N GLU A 75 3.42 -6.96 8.95
CA GLU A 75 3.26 -8.36 8.58
C GLU A 75 1.95 -8.88 9.14
N VAL A 76 1.10 -9.43 8.27
CA VAL A 76 -0.19 -9.98 8.65
C VAL A 76 -0.28 -11.43 8.20
N SER A 77 -0.58 -12.32 9.14
CA SER A 77 -0.86 -13.72 8.84
C SER A 77 -2.36 -13.96 8.65
N GLY A 78 -2.72 -14.77 7.66
CA GLY A 78 -4.10 -15.13 7.37
C GLY A 78 -4.20 -16.32 6.42
N VAL A 79 -5.43 -16.75 6.15
CA VAL A 79 -5.72 -17.87 5.26
C VAL A 79 -5.81 -17.39 3.82
N PHE A 80 -5.04 -17.98 2.91
CA PHE A 80 -5.13 -17.68 1.49
C PHE A 80 -6.50 -18.10 0.93
N VAL A 81 -7.22 -17.12 0.37
CA VAL A 81 -8.55 -17.32 -0.20
C VAL A 81 -8.49 -17.39 -1.72
N SER A 82 -7.86 -16.40 -2.36
CA SER A 82 -7.81 -16.28 -3.82
C SER A 82 -6.88 -15.15 -4.25
N THR A 83 -6.63 -15.06 -5.55
CA THR A 83 -6.03 -13.89 -6.20
C THR A 83 -7.02 -13.23 -7.15
N ASN A 84 -6.86 -11.93 -7.38
CA ASN A 84 -7.58 -11.16 -8.40
C ASN A 84 -6.59 -10.23 -9.13
N LYS A 85 -7.04 -9.51 -10.15
CA LYS A 85 -6.30 -8.43 -10.79
C LYS A 85 -7.08 -7.12 -10.69
N ASN A 86 -6.38 -6.03 -10.42
CA ASN A 86 -6.98 -4.70 -10.52
C ASN A 86 -7.06 -4.23 -11.97
N LEU A 87 -7.63 -3.05 -12.21
CA LEU A 87 -7.77 -2.47 -13.55
C LEU A 87 -6.43 -2.19 -14.24
N ASN A 88 -5.34 -2.06 -13.48
CA ASN A 88 -3.99 -1.87 -13.99
C ASN A 88 -3.26 -3.20 -14.25
N GLY A 89 -3.93 -4.34 -14.04
CA GLY A 89 -3.36 -5.68 -14.23
C GLY A 89 -2.58 -6.22 -13.02
N GLN A 90 -2.43 -5.44 -11.96
CA GLN A 90 -1.66 -5.83 -10.77
C GLN A 90 -2.39 -6.92 -9.98
N ILE A 91 -1.63 -7.88 -9.47
CA ILE A 91 -2.19 -8.98 -8.68
C ILE A 91 -2.62 -8.47 -7.29
N ILE A 92 -3.85 -8.78 -6.91
CA ILE A 92 -4.41 -8.60 -5.58
C ILE A 92 -4.47 -9.97 -4.90
N LEU A 93 -3.68 -10.16 -3.86
CA LEU A 93 -3.75 -11.31 -2.97
C LEU A 93 -4.86 -11.09 -1.94
N ILE A 94 -5.73 -12.08 -1.75
CA ILE A 94 -6.84 -12.01 -0.79
C ILE A 94 -6.62 -13.04 0.31
N LEU A 95 -6.45 -12.56 1.55
CA LEU A 95 -6.45 -13.38 2.75
C LEU A 95 -7.78 -13.23 3.49
N GLY A 96 -8.20 -14.31 4.14
CA GLY A 96 -9.35 -14.35 5.03
C GLY A 96 -8.93 -14.73 6.45
N SER A 97 -9.81 -14.41 7.40
CA SER A 97 -9.70 -14.93 8.75
C SER A 97 -10.26 -16.36 8.83
N LYS A 98 -9.78 -17.16 9.79
CA LYS A 98 -10.32 -18.50 10.08
C LYS A 98 -11.71 -18.44 10.73
N THR A 99 -11.99 -17.39 11.51
CA THR A 99 -13.17 -17.31 12.37
C THR A 99 -14.06 -16.12 12.06
N GLU A 100 -13.53 -15.10 11.39
CA GLU A 100 -14.22 -13.83 11.16
C GLU A 100 -14.49 -13.62 9.66
N SER A 101 -15.51 -12.81 9.37
CA SER A 101 -15.91 -12.49 7.97
C SER A 101 -15.02 -11.44 7.28
N VAL A 102 -13.96 -10.99 7.97
CA VAL A 102 -13.02 -9.99 7.48
C VAL A 102 -12.05 -10.57 6.44
N LYS A 103 -11.66 -9.72 5.50
CA LYS A 103 -10.67 -10.04 4.47
C LYS A 103 -9.58 -8.98 4.43
N LEU A 104 -8.40 -9.39 3.99
CA LEU A 104 -7.28 -8.52 3.69
C LEU A 104 -7.01 -8.59 2.19
N ARG A 105 -7.11 -7.44 1.52
CA ARG A 105 -6.73 -7.27 0.11
C ARG A 105 -5.37 -6.63 0.04
N CYS A 106 -4.47 -7.26 -0.68
CA CYS A 106 -3.07 -6.91 -0.68
C CYS A 106 -2.56 -6.83 -2.12
N THR A 107 -2.28 -5.62 -2.59
CA THR A 107 -1.77 -5.38 -3.95
C THR A 107 -0.26 -5.63 -3.97
N LEU A 108 0.18 -6.61 -4.77
CA LEU A 108 1.58 -7.00 -4.85
C LEU A 108 2.42 -5.98 -5.64
N ILE A 109 3.68 -5.80 -5.25
CA ILE A 109 4.64 -4.92 -5.95
C ILE A 109 4.98 -5.49 -7.34
N SER A 110 5.13 -6.80 -7.42
CA SER A 110 5.53 -7.51 -8.62
C SER A 110 4.41 -8.44 -9.08
N ASP A 111 4.10 -8.38 -10.37
CA ASP A 111 3.22 -9.36 -11.04
C ASP A 111 3.88 -10.76 -11.13
N PHE A 112 5.19 -10.83 -10.88
CA PHE A 112 5.97 -12.05 -10.80
C PHE A 112 6.37 -12.29 -9.35
N ASN A 113 5.48 -12.91 -8.60
CA ASN A 113 5.88 -13.62 -7.40
C ASN A 113 5.59 -15.12 -7.65
N GLU A 114 6.65 -15.89 -7.92
CA GLU A 114 6.56 -17.33 -8.21
C GLU A 114 5.89 -18.09 -7.06
N GLU A 115 5.96 -17.56 -5.83
CA GLU A 115 5.34 -18.15 -4.65
C GLU A 115 3.82 -18.22 -4.79
N ILE A 116 3.19 -17.28 -5.50
CA ILE A 116 1.74 -17.27 -5.74
C ILE A 116 1.30 -18.54 -6.49
N ASN A 117 2.09 -19.02 -7.45
CA ASN A 117 1.74 -20.19 -8.24
C ASN A 117 1.73 -21.48 -7.41
N ASN A 118 2.39 -21.46 -6.25
CA ASN A 118 2.46 -22.59 -5.32
C ASN A 118 1.41 -22.50 -4.20
N LEU A 119 0.67 -21.39 -4.09
CA LEU A 119 -0.34 -21.22 -3.05
C LEU A 119 -1.57 -22.08 -3.31
N ILE A 120 -1.99 -22.81 -2.28
CA ILE A 120 -3.21 -23.61 -2.29
C ILE A 120 -4.24 -22.91 -1.40
N GLN A 121 -5.47 -22.76 -1.91
CA GLN A 121 -6.56 -22.18 -1.13
C GLN A 121 -6.70 -22.91 0.22
N GLY A 122 -6.70 -22.13 1.31
CA GLY A 122 -6.68 -22.66 2.68
C GLY A 122 -5.32 -22.61 3.37
N ASP A 123 -4.23 -22.36 2.64
CA ASP A 123 -2.90 -22.19 3.22
C ASP A 123 -2.87 -21.00 4.19
N ASN A 124 -2.16 -21.16 5.31
CA ASN A 124 -1.93 -20.06 6.24
C ASN A 124 -0.61 -19.38 5.87
N ILE A 125 -0.68 -18.16 5.34
CA ILE A 125 0.49 -17.42 4.86
C ILE A 125 0.64 -16.09 5.59
N THR A 126 1.86 -15.57 5.59
CA THR A 126 2.19 -14.25 6.13
C THR A 126 2.55 -13.34 4.97
N ILE A 127 1.91 -12.18 4.93
CA ILE A 127 2.23 -11.15 3.94
C ILE A 127 2.81 -9.94 4.65
N LYS A 128 3.72 -9.25 3.98
CA LYS A 128 4.27 -7.98 4.42
C LYS A 128 3.82 -6.91 3.45
N GLY A 129 3.34 -5.77 3.95
CA GLY A 129 2.89 -4.69 3.09
C GLY A 129 2.67 -3.38 3.83
N VAL A 130 2.27 -2.37 3.07
CA VAL A 130 1.99 -1.03 3.53
C VAL A 130 0.49 -0.87 3.68
N ILE A 131 0.03 -0.61 4.91
CA ILE A 131 -1.39 -0.40 5.20
C ILE A 131 -1.92 0.88 4.54
N ARG A 132 -3.00 0.77 3.78
CA ARG A 132 -3.68 1.91 3.13
C ARG A 132 -5.02 2.26 3.75
N SER A 133 -5.71 1.26 4.29
CA SER A 133 -6.98 1.46 4.97
C SER A 133 -7.14 0.46 6.09
N GLY A 134 -7.60 0.96 7.23
CA GLY A 134 -8.11 0.18 8.35
C GLY A 134 -9.41 -0.56 8.03
N ILE A 135 -9.86 -1.36 9.00
CA ILE A 135 -11.15 -2.07 8.93
C ILE A 135 -12.24 -1.16 9.50
N TYR A 136 -13.30 -0.92 8.74
CA TYR A 136 -14.44 -0.14 9.19
C TYR A 136 -15.74 -0.92 9.01
N TYR A 137 -16.74 -0.64 9.85
CA TYR A 137 -18.06 -1.22 9.69
C TYR A 137 -18.90 -0.36 8.73
N ASP A 138 -19.41 -0.96 7.67
CA ASP A 138 -20.35 -0.33 6.76
C ASP A 138 -21.78 -0.65 7.21
N GLU A 139 -22.46 0.36 7.78
CA GLU A 139 -23.83 0.21 8.28
C GLU A 139 -24.83 -0.09 7.15
N ALA A 140 -24.63 0.44 5.95
CA ALA A 140 -25.54 0.22 4.83
C ALA A 140 -25.43 -1.21 4.30
N LEU A 141 -24.21 -1.76 4.32
CA LEU A 141 -23.94 -3.13 3.87
C LEU A 141 -23.99 -4.16 5.01
N GLN A 142 -24.20 -3.73 6.25
CA GLN A 142 -24.24 -4.56 7.46
C GLN A 142 -23.02 -5.52 7.55
N ARG A 143 -21.84 -5.02 7.21
CA ARG A 143 -20.60 -5.82 7.16
C ARG A 143 -19.36 -4.96 7.34
N TYR A 144 -18.27 -5.58 7.76
CA TYR A 144 -16.97 -4.93 7.78
C TYR A 144 -16.37 -4.82 6.38
N GLY A 145 -15.75 -3.68 6.10
CA GLY A 145 -14.88 -3.48 4.96
C GLY A 145 -13.60 -4.31 5.08
N ASP A 146 -12.94 -4.50 3.94
CA ASP A 146 -11.68 -5.22 3.88
C ASP A 146 -10.54 -4.36 4.44
N PHE A 147 -9.57 -5.02 5.05
CA PHE A 147 -8.28 -4.42 5.36
C PHE A 147 -7.48 -4.27 4.06
N VAL A 148 -6.91 -3.10 3.77
CA VAL A 148 -6.31 -2.83 2.44
C VAL A 148 -4.84 -2.51 2.56
N PHE A 149 -4.01 -3.32 1.90
CA PHE A 149 -2.57 -3.18 1.82
C PHE A 149 -2.13 -2.94 0.37
N ASN A 150 -1.08 -2.14 0.21
CA ASN A 150 -0.32 -1.99 -1.03
C ASN A 150 1.12 -2.42 -0.80
N ASP A 151 1.87 -2.44 -1.90
CA ASP A 151 3.31 -2.68 -1.89
C ASP A 151 3.67 -3.97 -1.15
N CYS A 152 2.85 -4.99 -1.39
CA CYS A 152 2.90 -6.25 -0.69
C CYS A 152 3.91 -7.24 -1.26
N ASP A 153 4.34 -8.16 -0.39
CA ASP A 153 5.05 -9.39 -0.75
C ASP A 153 4.74 -10.53 0.24
N ILE A 154 4.96 -11.76 -0.21
CA ILE A 154 4.83 -12.96 0.62
C ILE A 154 6.16 -13.19 1.35
N LYS A 155 6.11 -13.72 2.58
CA LYS A 155 7.28 -13.96 3.43
C LYS A 155 7.57 -15.45 3.62
#